data_AF-A0A526Q045-F1
#
_entry.id   AF-A0A526Q045-F1
#
_cell.length_a   1.000
_cell.length_b   1.000
_cell.length_c   1.000
_cell.angle_alpha   90.00
_cell.angle_beta   90.00
_cell.angle_gamma   90.00
#
_symmetry.space_group_name_H-M   'P 1'
#
loop_
_entity.id
_entity.type
_entity.pdbx_description
1 polymer ?
#
loop_
_entity_poly.entity_id
_entity_poly.type
_entity_poly.pdbx_seq_one_letter_code
_entity_poly.pdbx_strand_id
1 'polypeptide(L)'
;QEIHASLEGEEGHIGATVRAGFVAVVSQIALINLVFSIDSIVTAVGMANQIWVMAVAVVASMAVLIAAAGPVGKFVDAHPTVKMLALGFLIMIGMTLVADAFGVHVPKGYIYSAMIFSMAVEGVNMLHRRKARPVHLHNQY
;
A
#
# COMPACT_ATOMS: atom_id res chain seq x y z
N GLN A 1 -13.43 1.21 -33.51
CA GLN A 1 -14.88 1.16 -33.25
C GLN A 1 -15.09 0.92 -31.76
N GLU A 2 -15.50 1.99 -31.05
CA GLU A 2 -16.54 1.95 -30.02
C GLU A 2 -16.40 1.05 -28.78
N ILE A 3 -15.25 1.08 -28.09
CA ILE A 3 -15.21 0.75 -26.64
C ILE A 3 -14.60 1.92 -25.86
N HIS A 4 -14.96 3.13 -26.26
CA HIS A 4 -14.55 4.39 -25.62
C HIS A 4 -15.73 5.35 -25.38
N ALA A 5 -16.97 4.90 -25.54
CA ALA A 5 -18.15 5.74 -25.38
C ALA A 5 -19.31 4.92 -24.84
N SER A 6 -19.36 4.77 -23.51
CA SER A 6 -20.58 4.57 -22.73
C SER A 6 -20.18 4.49 -21.28
N LEU A 7 -20.10 5.65 -20.64
CA LEU A 7 -20.64 5.94 -19.31
C LEU A 7 -20.36 7.42 -19.02
N GLU A 8 -20.74 8.28 -19.97
CA GLU A 8 -21.16 9.63 -19.63
C GLU A 8 -22.53 9.47 -18.96
N GLY A 9 -22.55 9.63 -17.64
CA GLY A 9 -23.73 10.07 -16.91
C GLY A 9 -23.53 11.55 -16.62
N GLU A 10 -24.27 12.38 -17.36
CA GLU A 10 -24.41 13.82 -17.16
C GLU A 10 -24.75 14.18 -15.71
N GLU A 11 -24.16 15.30 -15.27
CA GLU A 11 -24.71 16.24 -14.28
C GLU A 11 -24.94 15.74 -12.85
N GLY A 12 -23.87 15.80 -12.03
CA GLY A 12 -23.98 15.75 -10.55
C GLY A 12 -22.76 15.23 -9.79
N HIS A 13 -21.71 14.78 -10.48
CA HIS A 13 -20.81 13.76 -9.93
C HIS A 13 -19.42 14.22 -9.45
N ILE A 14 -19.15 15.52 -9.23
CA ILE A 14 -17.90 15.91 -8.54
C ILE A 14 -17.85 15.28 -7.13
N GLY A 15 -18.99 15.23 -6.43
CA GLY A 15 -19.08 14.59 -5.11
C GLY A 15 -19.00 13.06 -5.17
N ALA A 16 -19.53 12.42 -6.23
CA ALA A 16 -19.57 10.96 -6.35
C ALA A 16 -18.19 10.38 -6.74
N THR A 17 -17.46 11.01 -7.66
CA THR A 17 -16.11 10.58 -8.03
C THR A 17 -15.12 10.76 -6.88
N VAL A 18 -15.22 11.86 -6.12
CA VAL A 18 -14.41 12.08 -4.90
C VAL A 18 -14.76 11.05 -3.81
N ARG A 19 -16.04 10.73 -3.62
CA ARG A 19 -16.50 9.72 -2.65
C ARG A 19 -16.07 8.31 -3.04
N ALA A 20 -16.09 7.97 -4.34
CA ALA A 20 -15.60 6.70 -4.85
C ALA A 20 -14.08 6.55 -4.63
N GLY A 21 -13.30 7.62 -4.87
CA GLY A 21 -11.88 7.67 -4.55
C GLY A 21 -11.61 7.48 -3.06
N PHE A 22 -12.31 8.24 -2.20
CA PHE A 22 -12.15 8.13 -0.75
C PHE A 22 -12.46 6.73 -0.21
N VAL A 23 -13.55 6.10 -0.67
CA VAL A 23 -13.90 4.72 -0.26
C VAL A 23 -12.87 3.71 -0.76
N ALA A 24 -12.36 3.85 -1.99
CA ALA A 24 -11.33 2.98 -2.53
C ALA A 24 -9.99 3.07 -1.77
N VAL A 25 -9.64 4.25 -1.27
CA VAL A 25 -8.41 4.48 -0.51
C VAL A 25 -8.55 3.95 0.91
N VAL A 26 -9.69 4.20 1.56
CA VAL A 26 -9.99 3.65 2.89
C VAL A 26 -10.05 2.12 2.85
N SER A 27 -10.69 1.53 1.85
CA SER A 27 -10.75 0.06 1.70
C SER A 27 -9.35 -0.53 1.46
N GLN A 28 -8.51 0.14 0.67
CA GLN A 28 -7.13 -0.28 0.44
C GLN A 28 -6.28 -0.20 1.72
N ILE A 29 -6.37 0.88 2.49
CA ILE A 29 -5.68 1.01 3.79
C ILE A 29 -6.18 -0.08 4.75
N ALA A 30 -7.48 -0.37 4.78
CA ALA A 30 -8.05 -1.42 5.62
C ALA A 30 -7.52 -2.82 5.25
N LEU A 31 -7.45 -3.15 3.95
CA LEU A 31 -6.88 -4.41 3.46
C LEU A 31 -5.39 -4.54 3.83
N ILE A 32 -4.62 -3.45 3.66
CA ILE A 32 -3.20 -3.41 4.07
C ILE A 32 -3.06 -3.62 5.58
N ASN A 33 -3.89 -2.95 6.38
CA ASN A 33 -3.89 -3.10 7.84
C ASN A 33 -4.19 -4.53 8.28
N LEU A 34 -5.15 -5.19 7.62
CA LEU A 34 -5.50 -6.56 7.94
C LEU A 34 -4.31 -7.50 7.74
N VAL A 35 -3.67 -7.46 6.57
CA VAL A 35 -2.53 -8.34 6.29
C VAL A 35 -1.31 -7.99 7.14
N PHE A 36 -1.05 -6.70 7.38
CA PHE A 36 0.02 -6.28 8.28
C PHE A 36 -0.23 -6.73 9.72
N SER A 37 -1.48 -6.71 10.20
CA SER A 37 -1.84 -7.19 11.53
C SER A 37 -1.59 -8.69 11.70
N ILE A 38 -1.86 -9.50 10.66
CA ILE A 38 -1.64 -10.94 10.68
C ILE A 38 -0.13 -11.26 10.70
N ASP A 39 0.66 -10.62 9.83
CA ASP A 39 2.13 -10.81 9.84
C ASP A 39 2.75 -10.34 11.17
N SER A 40 2.30 -9.21 11.72
CA SER A 40 2.74 -8.70 13.02
C SER A 40 2.51 -9.71 14.15
N ILE A 41 1.33 -10.34 14.18
CA ILE A 41 0.98 -11.34 15.19
C ILE A 41 1.79 -12.62 14.97
N VAL A 42 1.86 -13.16 13.75
CA VAL A 42 2.60 -14.39 13.46
C VAL A 42 4.09 -14.22 13.74
N THR A 43 4.66 -13.07 13.40
CA THR A 43 6.05 -12.72 13.68
C THR A 43 6.31 -12.52 15.17
N ALA A 44 5.40 -11.87 15.91
CA ALA A 44 5.53 -11.69 17.35
C ALA A 44 5.36 -13.00 18.14
N VAL A 45 4.41 -13.87 17.77
CA VAL A 45 4.23 -15.20 18.37
C VAL A 45 5.44 -16.09 18.11
N GLY A 46 6.10 -15.95 16.97
CA GLY A 46 7.32 -16.68 16.65
C GLY A 46 8.59 -16.21 17.38
N MET A 47 8.60 -15.01 17.98
CA MET A 47 9.79 -14.40 18.60
C MET A 47 9.66 -14.06 20.09
N ALA A 48 8.45 -13.87 20.63
CA ALA A 48 8.24 -13.38 21.99
C ALA A 48 7.57 -14.42 22.90
N ASN A 49 8.25 -14.78 23.99
CA ASN A 49 7.69 -15.66 25.04
C ASN A 49 6.70 -14.92 25.98
N GLN A 50 6.55 -13.60 25.84
CA GLN A 50 5.77 -12.75 26.74
C GLN A 50 4.56 -12.15 26.01
N ILE A 51 3.40 -12.80 26.15
CA ILE A 51 2.13 -12.41 25.51
C ILE A 51 1.78 -10.94 25.79
N TRP A 52 2.11 -10.43 26.99
CA TRP A 52 1.85 -9.04 27.37
C TRP A 52 2.59 -8.02 26.51
N VAL A 53 3.85 -8.28 26.15
CA VAL A 53 4.65 -7.37 25.32
C VAL A 53 4.07 -7.27 23.91
N MET A 54 3.62 -8.41 23.36
CA MET A 54 2.97 -8.46 22.06
C MET A 54 1.67 -7.66 22.04
N ALA A 55 0.81 -7.83 23.06
CA ALA A 55 -0.46 -7.11 23.13
C ALA A 55 -0.26 -5.58 23.18
N VAL A 56 0.68 -5.11 24.02
CA VAL A 56 1.00 -3.68 24.13
C VAL A 56 1.57 -3.12 22.82
N ALA A 57 2.45 -3.87 22.14
CA ALA A 57 3.03 -3.46 20.85
C ALA A 57 1.97 -3.32 19.74
N VAL A 58 1.01 -4.25 19.67
CA VAL A 58 -0.10 -4.21 18.69
C VAL A 58 -1.00 -3.00 18.95
N VAL A 59 -1.40 -2.78 20.20
CA VAL A 59 -2.26 -1.63 20.57
C VAL A 59 -1.55 -0.30 20.29
N ALA A 60 -0.27 -0.18 20.67
CA ALA A 60 0.53 1.00 20.39
C ALA A 60 0.66 1.27 18.89
N SER A 61 0.90 0.22 18.10
CA SER A 61 0.97 0.31 16.63
C SER A 61 -0.35 0.77 16.02
N MET A 62 -1.49 0.23 16.46
CA MET A 62 -2.82 0.67 16.01
C MET A 62 -3.07 2.15 16.32
N ALA A 63 -2.70 2.62 17.52
CA ALA A 63 -2.85 4.03 17.89
C ALA A 63 -2.03 4.95 16.98
N VAL A 64 -0.77 4.60 16.71
CA VAL A 64 0.09 5.32 15.77
C VAL A 64 -0.50 5.34 14.36
N LEU A 65 -1.04 4.20 13.91
CA LEU A 65 -1.58 4.07 12.57
C LEU A 65 -2.86 4.91 12.39
N ILE A 66 -3.75 4.93 13.38
CA ILE A 66 -4.93 5.82 13.37
C ILE A 66 -4.51 7.29 13.30
N ALA A 67 -3.51 7.70 14.09
CA ALA A 67 -2.98 9.06 14.05
C ALA A 67 -2.34 9.39 12.69
N ALA A 68 -1.69 8.43 12.04
CA ALA A 68 -1.00 8.58 10.76
C ALA A 68 -1.89 8.35 9.52
N ALA A 69 -3.10 7.79 9.66
CA ALA A 69 -3.94 7.35 8.55
C ALA A 69 -4.26 8.46 7.55
N GLY A 70 -4.58 9.66 8.04
CA GLY A 70 -4.87 10.82 7.19
C GLY A 70 -3.66 11.27 6.34
N PRO A 71 -2.50 11.56 6.97
CA PRO A 71 -1.27 11.89 6.25
C PRO A 71 -0.80 10.80 5.29
N VAL A 72 -0.82 9.54 5.72
CA VAL A 72 -0.38 8.40 4.90
C VAL A 72 -1.31 8.21 3.70
N GLY A 73 -2.62 8.29 3.89
CA GLY A 73 -3.59 8.18 2.80
C GLY A 73 -3.37 9.25 1.72
N LYS A 74 -3.21 10.52 2.14
CA LYS A 74 -2.91 11.61 1.20
C LYS A 74 -1.60 11.40 0.44
N PHE A 75 -0.58 10.84 1.09
CA PHE A 75 0.69 10.54 0.44
C PHE A 75 0.56 9.44 -0.62
N VAL A 76 -0.15 8.36 -0.29
CA VAL A 76 -0.41 7.24 -1.20
C VAL A 76 -1.25 7.70 -2.40
N ASP A 77 -2.25 8.56 -2.18
CA ASP A 77 -3.08 9.11 -3.26
C ASP A 77 -2.32 10.03 -4.21
N ALA A 78 -1.40 10.82 -3.67
CA ALA A 78 -0.57 11.70 -4.48
C ALA A 78 0.49 10.96 -5.31
N HIS A 79 0.80 9.69 -5.00
CA HIS A 79 1.89 8.93 -5.62
C HIS A 79 1.39 7.55 -6.10
N PRO A 80 0.90 7.44 -7.35
CA PRO A 80 0.34 6.19 -7.90
C PRO A 80 1.29 4.99 -7.84
N THR A 81 2.59 5.21 -8.00
CA THR A 81 3.62 4.16 -7.91
C THR A 81 3.75 3.62 -6.48
N VAL A 82 3.64 4.48 -5.46
CA VAL A 82 3.59 4.08 -4.04
C VAL A 82 2.34 3.26 -3.76
N LYS A 83 1.19 3.66 -4.33
CA LYS A 83 -0.06 2.90 -4.23
C LYS A 83 0.08 1.48 -4.78
N MET A 84 0.73 1.33 -5.94
CA MET A 84 1.01 0.04 -6.55
C MET A 84 2.01 -0.78 -5.73
N LEU A 85 3.04 -0.15 -5.17
CA LEU A 85 4.03 -0.80 -4.31
C LEU A 85 3.39 -1.36 -3.03
N ALA A 86 2.45 -0.62 -2.42
CA ALA A 86 1.68 -1.09 -1.26
C ALA A 86 0.78 -2.29 -1.59
N LEU A 87 0.10 -2.28 -2.76
CA LEU A 87 -0.66 -3.45 -3.25
C LEU A 87 0.24 -4.66 -3.52
N GLY A 88 1.45 -4.43 -4.05
CA GLY A 88 2.44 -5.48 -4.25
C GLY A 88 2.90 -6.12 -2.94
N PHE A 89 3.18 -5.30 -1.92
CA PHE A 89 3.53 -5.80 -0.59
C PHE A 89 2.39 -6.59 0.05
N LEU A 90 1.15 -6.14 -0.12
CA LEU A 90 -0.05 -6.86 0.34
C LEU A 90 -0.12 -8.27 -0.26
N ILE A 91 0.04 -8.37 -1.58
CA ILE A 91 0.02 -9.66 -2.30
C ILE A 91 1.20 -10.54 -1.88
N MET A 92 2.40 -9.98 -1.75
CA MET A 92 3.59 -10.70 -1.34
C MET A 92 3.44 -11.30 0.06
N ILE A 93 3.06 -10.49 1.05
CA ILE A 93 2.84 -10.97 2.43
C ILE A 93 1.69 -11.98 2.45
N GLY A 94 0.60 -11.72 1.73
CA GLY A 94 -0.50 -12.68 1.61
C GLY A 94 -0.05 -14.04 1.08
N MET A 95 0.77 -14.06 0.02
CA MET A 95 1.37 -15.30 -0.50
C MET A 95 2.32 -15.96 0.49
N THR A 96 3.16 -15.19 1.18
CA THR A 96 4.08 -15.73 2.19
C THR A 96 3.33 -16.38 3.35
N LEU A 97 2.25 -15.76 3.84
CA LEU A 97 1.42 -16.35 4.89
C LEU A 97 0.73 -17.64 4.44
N VAL A 98 0.26 -17.69 3.19
CA VAL A 98 -0.29 -18.92 2.61
C VAL A 98 0.78 -20.00 2.53
N ALA A 99 1.99 -19.68 2.04
CA ALA A 99 3.10 -20.61 1.96
C ALA A 99 3.52 -21.15 3.34
N ASP A 100 3.64 -20.27 4.33
CA ASP A 100 3.94 -20.62 5.72
C ASP A 100 2.84 -21.53 6.30
N ALA A 101 1.56 -21.29 5.98
CA ALA A 101 0.45 -22.15 6.39
C ALA A 101 0.50 -23.56 5.77
N PHE A 102 1.09 -23.70 4.58
CA PHE A 102 1.38 -25.00 3.94
C PHE A 102 2.71 -25.62 4.40
N GLY A 103 3.41 -25.00 5.35
CA GLY A 103 4.69 -25.49 5.90
C GLY A 103 5.91 -25.14 5.06
N VAL A 104 5.75 -24.41 3.95
CA VAL A 104 6.85 -23.90 3.13
C VAL A 104 7.37 -22.63 3.78
N HIS A 105 8.46 -22.76 4.54
CA HIS A 105 9.07 -21.64 5.23
C HIS A 105 9.83 -20.75 4.26
N VAL A 106 9.25 -19.60 3.93
CA VAL A 106 9.96 -18.57 3.16
C VAL A 106 10.81 -17.77 4.14
N PRO A 107 12.15 -17.69 3.98
CA PRO A 107 12.97 -16.96 4.93
C PRO A 107 12.62 -15.48 4.92
N LYS A 108 12.06 -14.99 6.03
CA LYS A 108 11.51 -13.63 6.18
C LYS A 108 12.52 -12.53 5.82
N GLY A 109 13.82 -12.79 6.03
CA GLY A 109 14.89 -11.86 5.67
C GLY A 109 14.90 -11.48 4.18
N TYR A 110 14.55 -12.40 3.28
CA TYR A 110 14.45 -12.09 1.85
C TYR A 110 13.27 -11.17 1.53
N ILE A 111 12.12 -11.42 2.16
CA ILE A 111 10.92 -10.60 2.02
C ILE A 111 11.19 -9.18 2.52
N TYR A 112 11.77 -9.04 3.71
CA TYR A 112 12.09 -7.72 4.27
C TYR A 112 13.15 -6.98 3.46
N SER A 113 14.16 -7.69 2.96
CA SER A 113 15.18 -7.10 2.07
C SER A 113 14.56 -6.61 0.76
N ALA A 114 13.66 -7.39 0.15
CA ALA A 114 12.94 -7.01 -1.06
C ALA A 114 12.06 -5.77 -0.82
N MET A 115 11.32 -5.72 0.30
CA MET A 115 10.50 -4.56 0.65
C MET A 115 11.31 -3.28 0.79
N ILE A 116 12.40 -3.33 1.57
CA ILE A 116 13.27 -2.17 1.78
C ILE A 116 13.93 -1.73 0.47
N PHE A 117 14.40 -2.68 -0.34
CA PHE A 117 14.99 -2.39 -1.64
C PHE A 117 13.98 -1.72 -2.58
N SER A 118 12.77 -2.27 -2.71
CA SER A 118 11.71 -1.67 -3.54
C SER A 118 11.34 -0.27 -3.07
N MET A 119 11.23 -0.04 -1.75
CA MET A 119 10.99 1.30 -1.20
C MET A 119 12.12 2.27 -1.53
N ALA A 120 13.38 1.82 -1.42
CA ALA A 120 14.54 2.66 -1.75
C ALA A 120 14.56 3.04 -3.24
N VAL A 121 14.33 2.06 -4.12
CA VAL A 121 14.23 2.28 -5.57
C VAL A 121 13.11 3.27 -5.90
N GLU A 122 11.94 3.10 -5.30
CA GLU A 122 10.82 4.02 -5.52
C GLU A 122 11.09 5.42 -4.94
N GLY A 123 11.79 5.51 -3.81
CA GLY A 123 12.26 6.78 -3.26
C GLY A 123 13.18 7.54 -4.23
N VAL A 124 14.13 6.83 -4.85
CA VAL A 124 15.01 7.40 -5.89
C VAL A 124 14.22 7.79 -7.14
N ASN A 125 13.30 6.94 -7.59
CA ASN A 125 12.43 7.20 -8.75
C ASN A 125 11.59 8.47 -8.55
N MET A 126 11.03 8.64 -7.35
CA MET A 126 10.25 9.82 -6.98
C MET A 126 11.10 11.10 -6.95
N LEU A 127 12.34 11.03 -6.44
CA LEU A 127 13.29 12.14 -6.48
C LEU A 127 13.67 12.55 -7.91
N HIS A 128 13.83 11.57 -8.81
CA HIS A 128 14.15 11.81 -10.21
C HIS A 128 12.97 12.44 -10.97
N ARG A 129 11.74 11.93 -10.78
CA ARG A 129 10.53 12.48 -11.41
C ARG A 129 10.25 13.93 -11.05
N ARG A 130 10.59 14.36 -9.82
CA ARG A 130 10.48 15.78 -9.41
C ARG A 130 11.43 16.70 -10.19
N LYS A 131 12.50 16.19 -10.79
CA LYS A 131 13.49 16.95 -11.58
C LYS A 131 13.23 16.89 -13.09
N ALA A 132 12.45 15.91 -13.57
CA ALA A 132 12.11 15.79 -14.98
C ALA A 132 11.08 16.86 -15.37
N ARG A 133 11.53 17.95 -16.01
CA ARG A 133 10.65 18.92 -16.67
C ARG A 133 9.79 18.18 -17.71
N PRO A 134 8.49 18.48 -17.83
CA PRO A 134 7.67 17.90 -18.89
C PRO A 134 8.24 18.39 -20.22
N VAL A 135 8.83 17.48 -20.98
CA VAL A 135 9.29 17.77 -22.34
C VAL A 135 8.04 17.88 -23.19
N HIS A 136 7.60 19.12 -23.44
CA HIS A 136 6.58 19.39 -24.46
C HIS A 136 7.12 18.91 -25.81
N LEU A 137 6.60 17.80 -26.28
CA LEU A 137 6.75 17.38 -27.66
C LEU A 137 6.10 18.47 -28.52
N HIS A 138 6.95 19.26 -29.20
CA HIS A 138 6.52 20.10 -30.30
C HIS A 138 5.95 19.19 -31.37
N ASN A 139 4.63 19.13 -31.47
CA ASN A 139 3.97 18.66 -32.67
C ASN A 139 4.12 19.78 -33.71
N GLN A 140 5.13 19.66 -34.59
CA GLN A 140 5.18 20.45 -35.81
C GLN A 140 4.23 19.82 -36.82
N TYR A 141 3.18 20.60 -37.13
CA TYR A 141 2.29 20.61 -38.30
C TYR A 141 2.08 19.31 -39.09
#